data_AF-A0A3C0ZUZ7-F1
#
_entry.id   AF-A0A3C0ZUZ7-F1
#
_cell.length_a   1.000
_cell.length_b   1.000
_cell.length_c   1.000
_cell.angle_alpha   90.00
_cell.angle_beta   90.00
_cell.angle_gamma   90.00
#
_symmetry.space_group_name_H-M   'P 1'
#
loop_
_entity.id
_entity.type
_entity.pdbx_description
1 polymer ?
#
loop_
_entity_poly.entity_id
_entity_poly.type
_entity_poly.pdbx_seq_one_letter_code
_entity_poly.pdbx_strand_id
1 'polypeptide(L)' 'GIFGVASALEGYLLTDMGILDRILLVAGGLLMIIPGSMTDIIGLVVIAAGVALQFFKANKMKAAKRQI' A
#
# COMPACT_ATOMS: atom_id res chain seq x y z
N GLY A 1 -5.69 6.69 -5.05
CA GLY A 1 -5.78 8.17 -5.01
C GLY A 1 -4.46 8.77 -4.55
N ILE A 2 -4.43 10.08 -4.31
CA ILE A 2 -3.23 10.84 -3.90
C ILE A 2 -2.49 10.22 -2.70
N PHE A 3 -3.24 9.67 -1.73
CA PHE A 3 -2.70 9.01 -0.54
C PHE A 3 -1.79 7.82 -0.86
N GLY A 4 -2.17 6.98 -1.85
CA GLY A 4 -1.37 5.84 -2.26
C GLY A 4 -0.06 6.25 -2.95
N VAL A 5 -0.12 7.33 -3.73
CA VAL A 5 1.07 7.89 -4.40
C VAL A 5 2.02 8.52 -3.37
N ALA A 6 1.50 9.29 -2.41
CA ALA A 6 2.28 9.93 -1.36
C ALA A 6 3.01 8.91 -0.48
N SER A 7 2.31 7.88 0.01
CA SER A 7 2.89 6.82 0.84
C SER A 7 3.92 5.97 0.10
N ALA A 8 3.74 5.72 -1.20
CA ALA A 8 4.74 5.03 -2.00
C ALA A 8 6.01 5.88 -2.22
N LEU A 9 5.87 7.20 -2.41
CA LEU A 9 7.01 8.12 -2.49
C LEU A 9 7.77 8.18 -1.17
N GLU A 10 7.03 8.32 -0.06
CA GLU A 10 7.58 8.26 1.30
C GLU A 10 8.28 6.91 1.57
N GLY A 11 7.83 5.84 0.92
CA GLY A 11 8.38 4.49 1.09
C GLY A 11 7.94 3.84 2.40
N TYR A 12 6.91 4.41 3.02
CA TYR A 12 6.39 3.97 4.31
C TYR A 12 4.88 4.19 4.36
N LEU A 13 4.16 3.24 4.95
CA LEU A 13 2.73 3.37 5.22
C LEU A 13 2.39 2.78 6.59
N LEU A 14 2.65 1.48 6.76
CA LEU A 14 2.55 0.79 8.05
C LEU A 14 3.88 0.17 8.49
N THR A 15 4.75 -0.10 7.52
CA THR A 15 6.11 -0.59 7.70
C THR A 15 6.94 -0.14 6.50
N ASP A 16 8.26 -0.22 6.60
CA ASP A 16 9.16 0.03 5.46
C ASP A 16 8.71 -0.76 4.24
N MET A 17 8.50 -0.04 3.14
CA MET A 17 8.01 -0.62 1.90
C MET A 17 9.15 -1.18 1.05
N GLY A 18 8.94 -2.39 0.53
CA GLY A 18 9.75 -2.88 -0.58
C GLY A 18 9.36 -2.22 -1.91
N ILE A 19 10.21 -2.38 -2.93
CA ILE A 19 9.94 -1.91 -4.30
C ILE A 19 8.59 -2.42 -4.83
N LEU A 20 8.20 -3.66 -4.51
CA LEU A 20 6.92 -4.24 -4.93
C LEU A 20 5.72 -3.50 -4.30
N ASP A 21 5.79 -3.23 -2.99
CA ASP A 21 4.70 -2.53 -2.27
C ASP A 21 4.53 -1.11 -2.82
N ARG A 22 5.63 -0.44 -3.15
CA ARG A 22 5.64 0.90 -3.76
C ARG A 22 4.97 0.90 -5.14
N ILE A 23 5.34 -0.01 -6.04
CA ILE A 23 4.74 -0.09 -7.38
C ILE A 23 3.22 -0.32 -7.30
N LEU A 24 2.78 -1.19 -6.39
CA LEU A 24 1.38 -1.53 -6.20
C LEU A 24 0.56 -0.31 -5.71
N LEU A 25 1.11 0.46 -4.75
CA LEU A 25 0.50 1.67 -4.21
C LEU A 25 0.52 2.86 -5.19
N VAL A 26 1.58 3.02 -6.00
CA VAL A 26 1.59 4.02 -7.09
C VAL A 26 0.54 3.66 -8.14
N ALA A 27 0.49 2.40 -8.58
CA ALA A 27 -0.47 1.96 -9.60
C ALA A 27 -1.93 2.12 -9.14
N GLY A 28 -2.26 1.61 -7.95
CA GLY A 28 -3.60 1.82 -7.35
C GLY A 28 -3.87 3.29 -6.99
N GLY A 29 -2.83 4.02 -6.63
CA GLY A 29 -2.83 5.46 -6.41
C GLY A 29 -3.32 6.24 -7.62
N LEU A 30 -2.66 6.02 -8.76
CA LEU A 30 -2.94 6.66 -10.05
C LEU A 30 -4.29 6.24 -10.65
N LEU A 31 -4.67 4.96 -10.53
CA LEU A 31 -5.96 4.43 -11.01
C LEU A 31 -7.18 5.18 -10.45
N MET A 32 -7.05 5.73 -9.25
CA MET A 32 -8.08 6.47 -8.51
C MET A 32 -7.93 8.00 -8.62
N ILE A 33 -6.99 8.52 -9.41
CA ILE A 33 -6.89 9.96 -9.68
C ILE A 33 -7.85 10.35 -10.81
N ILE A 34 -8.11 9.44 -11.75
CA ILE A 34 -9.09 9.63 -12.82
C ILE A 34 -10.44 9.13 -12.30
N PRO A 35 -11.43 10.02 -12.11
CA PRO A 35 -12.69 9.65 -11.51
C PRO A 35 -13.50 8.80 -12.49
N GLY A 36 -13.77 7.56 -12.09
CA GLY A 36 -14.58 6.61 -12.81
C GLY A 36 -15.03 5.51 -11.86
N SER A 37 -16.33 5.23 -11.78
CA SER A 37 -16.88 4.33 -10.75
C SER A 37 -16.24 2.93 -10.78
N MET A 38 -15.82 2.45 -11.95
CA MET A 38 -15.13 1.17 -12.11
C MET A 38 -13.64 1.24 -11.75
N THR A 39 -12.94 2.32 -12.12
CA THR A 39 -11.52 2.51 -11.81
C THR A 39 -11.29 2.78 -10.33
N ASP A 40 -12.24 3.41 -9.67
CA ASP A 40 -12.22 3.62 -8.21
C ASP A 40 -12.34 2.30 -7.45
N ILE A 41 -13.26 1.40 -7.83
CA ILE A 41 -13.40 0.10 -7.15
C ILE A 41 -12.12 -0.73 -7.32
N ILE A 42 -11.57 -0.79 -8.53
CA ILE A 42 -10.32 -1.51 -8.80
C ILE A 42 -9.16 -0.89 -8.00
N GLY A 43 -9.02 0.43 -8.02
CA GLY A 43 -7.98 1.11 -7.26
C GLY A 43 -8.11 0.91 -5.75
N LEU A 44 -9.33 0.88 -5.22
CA LEU A 44 -9.59 0.64 -3.79
C LEU A 44 -9.21 -0.79 -3.39
N VAL A 45 -9.53 -1.79 -4.23
CA VAL A 45 -9.13 -3.19 -4.01
C VAL A 45 -7.61 -3.35 -4.06
N VAL A 46 -6.94 -2.70 -5.02
CA VAL A 46 -5.47 -2.74 -5.16
C VAL A 46 -4.79 -2.12 -3.93
N ILE A 47 -5.25 -0.95 -3.48
CA ILE A 47 -4.72 -0.31 -2.27
C ILE A 47 -5.00 -1.17 -1.03
N ALA A 48 -6.21 -1.71 -0.88
CA ALA A 48 -6.55 -2.57 0.25
C ALA A 48 -5.67 -3.83 0.32
N ALA A 49 -5.37 -4.45 -0.83
CA ALA A 49 -4.45 -5.58 -0.88
C ALA A 49 -3.02 -5.19 -0.48
N GLY A 50 -2.51 -4.04 -0.95
CA GLY A 50 -1.20 -3.52 -0.55
C GLY A 50 -1.11 -3.21 0.95
N VAL A 51 -2.16 -2.61 1.51
CA VAL A 51 -2.28 -2.33 2.95
C VAL A 51 -2.30 -3.64 3.75
N ALA A 52 -3.08 -4.64 3.32
CA ALA A 52 -3.16 -5.93 3.99
C ALA A 52 -1.82 -6.67 3.98
N LEU A 53 -1.12 -6.70 2.85
CA LEU A 53 0.23 -7.27 2.74
C LEU A 53 1.22 -6.58 3.69
N GLN A 54 1.17 -5.24 3.77
CA GLN A 54 1.97 -4.50 4.74
C GLN A 54 1.59 -4.80 6.18
N PHE A 55 0.30 -4.92 6.48
CA PHE A 55 -0.17 -5.23 7.83
C PHE A 55 0.33 -6.60 8.29
N PHE A 56 0.29 -7.62 7.42
CA PHE A 56 0.86 -8.94 7.72
C PHE A 56 2.38 -8.90 7.88
N LYS A 57 3.10 -8.16 7.01
CA LYS A 57 4.55 -7.95 7.17
C LYS A 57 4.88 -7.24 8.49
N ALA A 58 4.14 -6.19 8.83
CA ALA A 58 4.33 -5.42 10.06
C ALA A 58 4.08 -6.28 11.31
N ASN A 59 3.07 -7.14 11.30
CA ASN A 59 2.83 -8.09 12.39
C ASN A 59 3.94 -9.15 12.50
N LYS A 60 4.45 -9.66 11.38
CA LYS A 60 5.61 -10.57 11.39
C LYS A 60 6.87 -9.89 11.94
N MET A 61 7.13 -8.64 11.55
CA MET A 61 8.26 -7.86 12.07
C MET A 61 8.09 -7.54 13.55
N LYS A 62 6.89 -7.18 14.01
CA LYS A 62 6.62 -6.96 15.44
C LYS A 62 6.80 -8.23 16.26
N ALA A 63 6.38 -9.38 15.73
CA ALA A 63 6.60 -10.68 16.38
C ALA A 63 8.11 -11.02 16.46
N ALA A 64 8.86 -10.84 15.37
CA ALA A 64 10.30 -11.08 15.34
C ALA A 64 11.08 -10.10 16.25
N LYS A 65 10.69 -8.82 16.27
CA LYS A 65 11.33 -7.79 17.11
C LYS A 65 11.03 -7.95 18.61
N ARG A 66 9.99 -8.70 18.97
CA ARG A 66 9.62 -8.98 20.37
C ARG A 66 10.38 -10.18 20.96
N GLN A 67 11.17 -10.89 20.14
CA GLN A 67 12.00 -12.02 20.56
C GLN A 67 13.49 -11.67 20.73
N ILE A 68 13.85 -10.40 20.60
CA ILE A 68 15.21 -9.86 20.84
C ILE A 68 15.12 -8.90 22.02
#